data_AF-A0A2V6F0D8-F1
#
_entry.id   AF-A0A2V6F0D8-F1
#
_cell.length_a   1.000
_cell.length_b   1.000
_cell.length_c   1.000
_cell.angle_alpha   90.00
_cell.angle_beta   90.00
_cell.angle_gamma   90.00
#
_symmetry.space_group_name_H-M   'P 1'
#
loop_
_entity.id
_entity.type
_entity.pdbx_description
1 polymer ?
#
loop_
_entity_poly.entity_id
_entity_poly.type
_entity_poly.pdbx_seq_one_letter_code
_entity_poly.pdbx_strand_id
1 'polypeptide(L)'
;ALRAKHSFIKEVRGKGLIIAIEFHEPTEFKLKMAWKLLHKVDKVLFAQMIVTQMLSKHRILTQVAGHAMDVLKILPPLIIGEKEIALFVTALDNVLTDCRKFPGPMWELGNNFVRAAISSRRSSQTSAPVVSA
;
A
#
# COMPACT_ATOMS: atom_id res chain seq x y z
N ALA A 1 -1.26 19.13 -7.58
CA ALA A 1 -1.50 19.42 -6.15
C ALA A 1 -0.94 18.34 -5.23
N LEU A 2 -1.46 17.09 -5.22
CA LEU A 2 -1.01 16.05 -4.28
C LEU A 2 0.49 15.73 -4.33
N ARG A 3 1.09 15.68 -5.52
CA ARG A 3 2.54 15.47 -5.68
C ARG A 3 3.40 16.48 -4.92
N ALA A 4 2.97 17.74 -4.85
CA ALA A 4 3.69 18.78 -4.10
C ALA A 4 3.53 18.61 -2.58
N LYS A 5 2.43 17.98 -2.14
CA LYS A 5 2.14 17.72 -0.72
C LYS A 5 2.79 16.42 -0.22
N HIS A 6 3.01 15.43 -1.09
CA HIS A 6 3.42 14.08 -0.71
C HIS A 6 4.69 13.66 -1.45
N SER A 7 5.79 13.59 -0.72
CA SER A 7 7.12 13.18 -1.20
C SER A 7 7.19 11.74 -1.71
N PHE A 8 6.15 10.93 -1.48
CA PHE A 8 6.04 9.58 -2.04
C PHE A 8 5.70 9.57 -3.52
N ILE A 9 5.06 10.61 -4.08
CA ILE A 9 4.57 10.58 -5.46
C ILE A 9 5.69 11.00 -6.40
N LYS A 10 6.15 10.07 -7.23
CA LYS A 10 7.18 10.32 -8.23
C LYS A 10 6.58 11.01 -9.44
N GLU A 11 5.58 10.35 -10.03
CA GLU A 11 4.91 10.81 -11.24
C GLU A 11 3.49 10.22 -11.37
N VAL A 12 2.69 10.85 -12.24
CA VAL A 12 1.37 10.36 -12.63
C VAL A 12 1.39 10.23 -14.15
N ARG A 13 1.03 9.06 -14.66
CA ARG A 13 0.99 8.73 -16.08
C ARG A 13 -0.41 8.26 -16.46
N GLY A 14 -0.80 8.42 -17.72
CA GLY A 14 -2.04 7.83 -18.20
C GLY A 14 -2.46 8.30 -19.59
N LYS A 15 -3.44 7.59 -20.15
CA LYS A 15 -4.16 7.97 -21.37
C LYS A 15 -5.64 7.65 -21.18
N GLY A 16 -6.49 8.67 -21.29
CA GLY A 16 -7.90 8.55 -20.93
C GLY A 16 -8.06 8.12 -19.47
N LEU A 17 -8.87 7.09 -19.21
CA LEU A 17 -9.15 6.56 -17.87
C LEU A 17 -8.22 5.42 -17.44
N ILE A 18 -7.13 5.18 -18.18
CA ILE A 18 -6.04 4.29 -17.75
C ILE A 18 -4.99 5.15 -17.10
N ILE A 19 -4.98 5.18 -15.77
CA ILE A 19 -4.13 6.08 -14.99
C ILE A 19 -3.25 5.27 -14.03
N ALA A 20 -2.01 5.70 -13.86
CA ALA A 20 -1.02 5.13 -12.97
C ALA A 20 -0.37 6.22 -12.11
N ILE A 21 -0.21 5.96 -10.82
CA ILE A 21 0.55 6.80 -9.90
C ILE A 21 1.78 6.00 -9.48
N GLU A 22 2.96 6.47 -9.87
CA GLU A 22 4.23 5.86 -9.47
C GLU A 22 4.73 6.50 -8.17
N PHE A 23 5.09 5.65 -7.22
CA PHE A 23 5.67 6.07 -5.95
C PHE A 23 7.19 5.90 -5.95
N HIS A 24 7.83 6.60 -5.03
CA HIS A 24 9.25 6.45 -4.76
C HIS A 24 9.57 6.64 -3.28
N GLU A 25 10.80 6.30 -2.94
CA GLU A 25 11.37 6.54 -1.63
C GLU A 25 11.19 8.03 -1.25
N PRO A 26 10.55 8.31 -0.10
CA PRO A 26 10.31 9.68 0.35
C PRO A 26 11.61 10.35 0.80
N THR A 27 11.60 11.68 0.83
CA THR A 27 12.77 12.48 1.22
C THR A 27 13.04 12.50 2.72
N GLU A 28 12.02 12.30 3.54
CA GLU A 28 12.07 12.43 4.99
C GLU A 28 12.71 11.19 5.63
N PHE A 29 13.73 11.40 6.46
CA PHE A 29 14.58 10.32 6.99
C PHE A 29 13.80 9.17 7.66
N LYS A 30 12.82 9.49 8.53
CA LYS A 30 12.01 8.46 9.21
C LYS A 30 11.17 7.64 8.22
N LEU A 31 10.56 8.30 7.23
CA LEU A 31 9.72 7.64 6.23
C LEU A 31 10.57 6.80 5.27
N LYS A 32 11.77 7.27 4.94
CA LYS A 32 12.77 6.56 4.14
C LYS A 32 13.20 5.25 4.79
N MET A 33 13.40 5.23 6.11
CA MET A 33 13.71 4.00 6.83
C MET A 33 12.56 2.99 6.78
N ALA A 34 11.32 3.44 7.01
CA ALA A 34 10.14 2.59 6.92
C ALA A 34 9.92 2.07 5.49
N TRP A 35 10.10 2.92 4.47
CA TRP A 35 10.07 2.54 3.06
C TRP A 35 11.06 1.41 2.76
N LYS A 36 12.33 1.57 3.13
CA LYS A 36 13.37 0.56 2.91
C LYS A 36 13.07 -0.75 3.62
N LEU A 37 12.50 -0.70 4.83
CA LEU A 37 12.11 -1.90 5.56
C LEU A 37 11.00 -2.67 4.82
N LEU A 38 9.97 -1.99 4.33
CA LEU A 38 8.92 -2.61 3.53
C LEU A 38 9.49 -3.26 2.27
N HIS A 39 10.35 -2.56 1.55
CA HIS A 39 10.94 -3.05 0.29
C HIS A 39 11.94 -4.19 0.47
N LYS A 40 12.52 -4.33 1.67
CA LYS A 40 13.34 -5.49 2.03
C LYS A 40 12.50 -6.76 2.15
N VAL A 41 11.23 -6.64 2.52
CA VAL A 41 10.29 -7.77 2.60
C VAL A 41 9.76 -8.09 1.20
N ASP A 42 9.16 -7.12 0.52
CA ASP A 42 8.73 -7.24 -0.88
C ASP A 42 8.56 -5.82 -1.48
N LYS A 43 9.05 -5.65 -2.71
CA LYS A 43 9.06 -4.38 -3.45
C LYS A 43 7.67 -3.85 -3.83
N VAL A 44 6.60 -4.64 -3.68
CA VAL A 44 5.21 -4.24 -3.97
C VAL A 44 4.49 -3.74 -2.72
N LEU A 45 5.04 -3.98 -1.52
CA LEU A 45 4.29 -3.80 -0.27
C LEU A 45 3.83 -2.38 -0.03
N PHE A 46 4.58 -1.37 -0.48
CA PHE A 46 4.13 0.00 -0.32
C PHE A 46 2.88 0.27 -1.16
N ALA A 47 2.91 -0.02 -2.47
CA ALA A 47 1.71 0.13 -3.30
C ALA A 47 0.55 -0.75 -2.82
N GLN A 48 0.82 -1.98 -2.36
CA GLN A 48 -0.20 -2.87 -1.81
C GLN A 48 -0.82 -2.33 -0.51
N MET A 49 -0.03 -1.68 0.33
CA MET A 49 -0.52 -0.99 1.52
C MET A 49 -1.49 0.13 1.12
N ILE A 50 -1.12 0.96 0.14
CA ILE A 50 -2.00 2.02 -0.36
C ILE A 50 -3.32 1.43 -0.86
N VAL A 51 -3.27 0.37 -1.69
CA VAL A 51 -4.47 -0.34 -2.17
C VAL A 51 -5.34 -0.82 -1.02
N THR A 52 -4.73 -1.43 -0.01
CA THR A 52 -5.43 -1.97 1.15
C THR A 52 -6.10 -0.87 1.97
N GLN A 53 -5.43 0.27 2.16
CA GLN A 53 -5.98 1.42 2.90
C GLN A 53 -7.10 2.13 2.12
N MET A 54 -6.94 2.27 0.80
CA MET A 54 -8.00 2.79 -0.09
C MET A 54 -9.27 1.92 0.03
N LEU A 55 -9.12 0.59 0.08
CA LEU A 55 -10.25 -0.31 0.26
C LEU A 55 -10.82 -0.28 1.67
N SER A 56 -9.99 -0.48 2.71
CA SER A 56 -10.47 -0.70 4.08
C SER A 56 -11.04 0.57 4.71
N LYS A 57 -10.41 1.73 4.50
CA LYS A 57 -10.84 3.00 5.09
C LYS A 57 -11.80 3.80 4.22
N HIS A 58 -11.62 3.73 2.91
CA HIS A 58 -12.36 4.59 1.97
C HIS A 58 -13.30 3.81 1.07
N ARG A 59 -13.31 2.48 1.12
CA ARG A 59 -14.17 1.60 0.30
C ARG A 59 -13.93 1.78 -1.20
N ILE A 60 -12.70 2.14 -1.58
CA ILE A 60 -12.29 2.34 -2.98
C ILE A 60 -11.40 1.18 -3.42
N LEU A 61 -11.85 0.47 -4.46
CA LEU A 61 -11.06 -0.59 -5.09
C LEU A 61 -10.04 0.00 -6.05
N THR A 62 -8.78 -0.36 -5.83
CA THR A 62 -7.64 -0.01 -6.69
C THR A 62 -6.75 -1.24 -6.84
N GLN A 63 -5.73 -1.17 -7.69
CA GLN A 63 -4.85 -2.30 -7.95
C GLN A 63 -3.39 -1.87 -7.97
N VAL A 64 -2.49 -2.77 -7.60
CA VAL A 64 -1.08 -2.64 -7.97
C VAL A 64 -0.93 -2.90 -9.48
N ALA A 65 -0.03 -2.17 -10.14
CA ALA A 65 0.09 -2.27 -11.61
C ALA A 65 0.86 -3.51 -12.09
N GLY A 66 1.74 -4.08 -11.27
CA GLY A 66 2.58 -5.22 -11.65
C GLY A 66 3.51 -5.70 -10.54
N HIS A 67 4.32 -6.72 -10.86
CA HIS A 67 5.30 -7.28 -9.92
C HIS A 67 6.48 -6.32 -9.70
N ALA A 68 6.92 -6.20 -8.46
CA ALA A 68 8.04 -5.34 -8.04
C ALA A 68 7.91 -3.87 -8.48
N MET A 69 6.69 -3.35 -8.57
CA MET A 69 6.39 -1.98 -8.98
C MET A 69 5.56 -1.26 -7.92
N ASP A 70 6.07 -0.14 -7.42
CA ASP A 70 5.28 0.76 -6.57
C ASP A 70 4.38 1.67 -7.39
N VAL A 71 3.45 1.05 -8.11
CA VAL A 71 2.53 1.77 -9.01
C VAL A 71 1.10 1.41 -8.65
N LEU A 72 0.33 2.43 -8.26
CA LEU A 72 -1.11 2.34 -8.09
C LEU A 72 -1.79 2.50 -9.45
N LYS A 73 -2.51 1.47 -9.89
CA LYS A 73 -3.28 1.45 -11.13
C LYS A 73 -4.74 1.83 -10.84
N ILE A 74 -5.26 2.72 -11.67
CA ILE A 74 -6.60 3.29 -11.57
C ILE A 74 -7.30 3.08 -12.92
N LEU A 75 -8.43 2.37 -12.88
CA LEU A 75 -9.23 1.97 -14.04
C LEU A 75 -10.72 2.10 -13.69
N PRO A 76 -11.22 3.34 -13.52
CA PRO A 76 -12.63 3.53 -13.19
C PRO A 76 -13.51 3.19 -14.39
N PRO A 77 -14.80 2.90 -14.17
CA PRO A 77 -15.78 2.82 -15.25
C PRO A 77 -15.83 4.11 -16.07
N LEU A 78 -16.19 4.00 -17.36
CA LEU A 78 -16.29 5.16 -18.27
C LEU A 78 -17.34 6.21 -17.83
N ILE A 79 -18.26 5.81 -16.96
CA ILE A 79 -19.33 6.64 -16.41
C ILE A 79 -18.91 7.40 -15.14
N ILE A 80 -17.63 7.37 -14.75
CA ILE A 80 -17.16 8.08 -13.54
C ILE A 80 -17.44 9.58 -13.63
N GLY A 81 -17.96 10.17 -12.55
CA GLY A 81 -18.25 11.59 -12.45
C GLY A 81 -17.32 12.34 -11.50
N GLU A 82 -17.52 13.66 -11.44
CA GLU A 82 -16.72 14.57 -10.60
C GLU A 82 -16.78 14.23 -9.12
N LYS A 83 -17.92 13.71 -8.64
CA LYS A 83 -18.10 13.32 -7.22
C LYS A 83 -17.20 12.15 -6.86
N GLU A 84 -17.16 11.12 -7.69
CA GLU A 84 -16.31 9.95 -7.47
C GLU A 84 -14.82 10.32 -7.62
N ILE A 85 -14.48 11.21 -8.55
CA ILE A 85 -13.12 11.74 -8.71
C ILE A 85 -12.69 12.49 -7.44
N ALA A 86 -13.53 13.39 -6.93
CA ALA A 86 -13.25 14.14 -5.71
C ALA A 86 -13.11 13.22 -4.49
N LEU A 87 -13.97 12.20 -4.38
CA LEU A 87 -13.87 11.16 -3.36
C LEU A 87 -12.52 10.44 -3.43
N PHE A 88 -12.12 10.02 -4.63
CA PHE A 88 -10.84 9.33 -4.86
C PHE A 88 -9.64 10.20 -4.47
N VAL A 89 -9.60 11.45 -4.95
CA VAL A 89 -8.48 12.36 -4.69
C VAL A 89 -8.36 12.66 -3.18
N THR A 90 -9.49 12.88 -2.51
CA THR A 90 -9.54 13.12 -1.06
C THR A 90 -9.10 11.88 -0.27
N ALA A 91 -9.57 10.70 -0.66
CA ALA A 91 -9.17 9.44 -0.03
C ALA A 91 -7.66 9.20 -0.18
N LEU A 92 -7.11 9.39 -1.37
CA LEU A 92 -5.68 9.21 -1.61
C LEU A 92 -4.85 10.21 -0.78
N ASP A 93 -5.29 11.46 -0.69
CA ASP A 93 -4.64 12.47 0.15
C ASP A 93 -4.60 12.06 1.64
N ASN A 94 -5.72 11.54 2.14
CA ASN A 94 -5.85 11.06 3.51
C ASN A 94 -4.93 9.86 3.77
N VAL A 95 -4.92 8.86 2.88
CA VAL A 95 -4.06 7.68 3.00
C VAL A 95 -2.58 8.07 3.01
N LEU A 96 -2.15 8.92 2.07
CA LEU A 96 -0.75 9.38 2.02
C LEU A 96 -0.38 10.25 3.23
N THR A 97 -1.33 11.03 3.76
CA THR A 97 -1.13 11.80 5.00
C THR A 97 -0.96 10.87 6.20
N ASP A 98 -1.78 9.83 6.30
CA ASP A 98 -1.68 8.83 7.37
C ASP A 98 -0.35 8.08 7.33
N CYS A 99 0.20 7.80 6.14
CA CYS A 99 1.53 7.18 5.98
C CYS A 99 2.66 7.96 6.66
N ARG A 100 2.45 9.24 6.97
CA ARG A 100 3.41 10.10 7.68
C ARG A 100 3.23 10.11 9.20
N LYS A 101 2.09 9.65 9.71
CA LYS A 101 1.78 9.65 11.14
C LYS A 101 2.49 8.49 11.85
N PHE A 102 2.79 8.68 13.13
CA PHE A 102 3.30 7.62 13.99
C PHE A 102 2.51 7.55 15.31
N PRO A 103 1.89 6.42 15.66
CA PRO A 103 1.74 5.21 14.84
C PRO A 103 0.84 5.46 13.61
N GLY A 104 1.14 4.80 12.48
CA GLY A 104 0.42 4.96 11.20
C GLY A 104 0.45 3.69 10.34
N PRO A 105 -0.11 3.71 9.12
CA PRO A 105 -0.29 2.52 8.27
C PRO A 105 0.99 1.69 8.04
N MET A 106 2.14 2.33 7.85
CA MET A 106 3.41 1.61 7.69
C MET A 106 3.82 0.86 8.97
N TRP A 107 3.48 1.38 10.15
CA TRP A 107 3.74 0.74 11.44
C TRP A 107 2.77 -0.41 11.71
N GLU A 108 1.48 -0.20 11.43
CA GLU A 108 0.45 -1.23 11.55
C GLU A 108 0.72 -2.41 10.63
N LEU A 109 1.10 -2.14 9.38
CA LEU A 109 1.45 -3.17 8.42
C LEU A 109 2.68 -3.97 8.88
N GLY A 110 3.72 -3.29 9.38
CA GLY A 110 4.88 -3.95 10.01
C GLY A 110 4.47 -4.87 11.18
N ASN A 111 3.63 -4.38 12.09
CA ASN A 111 3.13 -5.18 13.23
C ASN A 111 2.28 -6.37 12.79
N ASN A 112 1.44 -6.19 11.77
CA ASN A 112 0.62 -7.27 11.22
C ASN A 112 1.49 -8.35 10.57
N PHE A 113 2.57 -7.97 9.89
CA PHE A 113 3.54 -8.95 9.36
C PHE A 113 4.31 -9.67 10.46
N VAL A 114 4.76 -8.98 11.50
CA VAL A 114 5.39 -9.62 12.66
C VAL A 114 4.44 -10.61 13.32
N ARG A 115 3.18 -10.23 13.54
CA ARG A 115 2.14 -11.12 14.08
C ARG A 115 1.89 -12.33 13.17
N ALA A 116 1.80 -12.13 11.86
CA ALA A 116 1.61 -13.20 10.90
C ALA A 116 2.80 -14.18 10.89
N ALA A 117 4.04 -13.68 10.93
CA ALA A 117 5.26 -14.49 10.98
C ALA A 117 5.41 -15.27 12.30
N ILE A 118 4.96 -14.70 13.43
CA ILE A 118 4.90 -15.40 14.71
C ILE A 118 3.81 -16.49 14.68
N SER A 119 2.65 -16.19 14.10
CA SER A 119 1.56 -17.16 13.96
C SER A 119 1.94 -18.34 13.05
N SER A 120 2.69 -18.09 11.96
CA SER A 120 3.14 -19.14 11.05
C SER A 120 4.20 -20.06 11.67
N ARG A 121 5.00 -19.58 12.63
CA ARG A 121 5.90 -20.41 13.43
C ARG A 121 5.18 -21.32 14.42
N ARG A 122 4.01 -20.91 14.92
CA ARG A 122 3.19 -21.74 15.82
C ARG A 122 2.53 -22.91 15.08
N SER A 123 2.16 -22.75 13.81
CA SER A 123 1.60 -23.84 13.00
C SER A 123 2.63 -24.91 12.58
N SER A 124 3.93 -24.58 12.57
CA SER A 124 4.99 -25.55 12.22
C SER A 124 5.49 -26.40 13.40
N GLN A 125 4.95 -26.22 14.61
CA GLN A 125 5.38 -26.94 15.82
C GLN A 125 4.40 -28.03 16.29
N THR A 126 3.26 -28.22 15.61
CA THR A 126 2.21 -29.18 16.04
C THR A 126 2.20 -30.50 15.26
N SER A 127 3.13 -30.76 14.34
CA SER A 127 3.30 -32.09 13.76
C SER A 127 4.20 -32.95 14.64
N ALA A 128 3.64 -33.49 15.73
CA ALA A 128 4.24 -34.63 16.42
C ALA A 128 4.31 -35.84 15.46
N PRO A 129 5.32 -36.72 15.55
CA PRO A 129 5.41 -37.86 14.67
C PRO A 129 4.25 -38.80 14.97
N VAL A 130 3.46 -39.12 13.96
CA VAL A 130 2.53 -40.25 14.02
C VAL A 130 3.40 -41.51 14.04
N VAL A 131 3.52 -42.13 15.21
CA VAL A 131 4.13 -43.46 15.35
C VAL A 131 3.27 -44.43 14.55
N SER A 132 3.87 -45.06 13.55
CA SER A 132 3.23 -46.09 12.73
C SER A 132 3.66 -47.46 13.23
N ALA A 133 2.65 -48.30 13.50
CA ALA A 133 2.67 -49.74 13.84
C ALA A 133 3.35 -50.15 15.17
#